data_AF-A0A315QTB4-F1
#
_entry.id   AF-A0A315QTB4-F1
#
_cell.length_a   1.000
_cell.length_b   1.000
_cell.length_c   1.000
_cell.angle_alpha   90.00
_cell.angle_beta   90.00
_cell.angle_gamma   90.00
#
_symmetry.space_group_name_H-M   'P 1'
#
loop_
_entity.id
_entity.type
_entity.pdbx_description
1 polymer ?
#
loop_
_entity_poly.entity_id
_entity_poly.type
_entity_poly.pdbx_seq_one_letter_code
_entity_poly.pdbx_strand_id
1 'polypeptide(L)'
;MGDRPVVIRTLDVGGDKELPYLDFPEEMNPFLGYRAIRVCLERDDIFKPQLRALLRAGVYGNLKIMFPMISSLNELLAAKEKVEEAKAELKAEGLEYNEDIDLGMMIEIPAAVMIADKLASEVDFFSIGTNDLIQYTVAVDRMNERIAEMHTPYHPAVLRLIKKTIEAAHAEDIWVGMCGEAAGEELLLPFLLGAGLDEFSMSAVSILKIKEILTKWTLAEAEEVSKEVLNLGTVSEVKDYLNKIKK
;
A
#
# COMPACT_ATOMS: atom_id res chain seq x y z
N MET A 1 -0.84 -21.29 3.69
CA MET A 1 -2.11 -20.53 3.82
C MET A 1 -3.26 -21.16 3.02
N GLY A 2 -3.13 -22.38 2.47
CA GLY A 2 -4.19 -22.97 1.63
C GLY A 2 -4.53 -22.03 0.47
N ASP A 3 -5.82 -21.85 0.22
CA ASP A 3 -6.33 -20.97 -0.84
C ASP A 3 -6.38 -19.48 -0.44
N ARG A 4 -6.03 -19.14 0.82
CA ARG A 4 -6.07 -17.75 1.28
C ARG A 4 -4.96 -16.93 0.62
N PRO A 5 -5.26 -15.71 0.15
CA PRO A 5 -4.28 -14.87 -0.51
C PRO A 5 -3.14 -14.49 0.44
N VAL A 6 -1.92 -14.44 -0.12
CA VAL A 6 -0.72 -13.95 0.56
C VAL A 6 -0.07 -12.92 -0.34
N VAL A 7 -0.22 -11.64 0.02
CA VAL A 7 0.41 -10.53 -0.68
C VAL A 7 1.84 -10.37 -0.15
N ILE A 8 2.84 -10.64 -0.99
CA ILE A 8 4.24 -10.44 -0.65
C ILE A 8 4.73 -9.15 -1.29
N ARG A 9 5.10 -8.20 -0.43
CA ARG A 9 5.78 -6.98 -0.83
C ARG A 9 7.23 -7.30 -1.19
N THR A 10 7.69 -6.82 -2.34
CA THR A 10 9.11 -6.92 -2.72
C THR A 10 9.99 -6.08 -1.79
N LEU A 11 11.31 -6.17 -1.94
CA LEU A 11 12.24 -5.55 -1.02
C LEU A 11 11.99 -4.03 -0.87
N ASP A 12 11.68 -3.59 0.35
CA ASP A 12 11.50 -2.19 0.74
C ASP A 12 12.50 -1.86 1.85
N VAL A 13 13.71 -1.51 1.42
CA VAL A 13 14.88 -1.16 2.24
C VAL A 13 15.43 0.19 1.83
N GLY A 14 16.19 0.84 2.71
CA GLY A 14 16.48 2.28 2.63
C GLY A 14 15.44 3.08 3.41
N GLY A 15 15.73 4.37 3.67
CA GLY A 15 14.98 5.15 4.66
C GLY A 15 15.48 4.85 6.07
N ASP A 16 14.62 4.28 6.91
CA ASP A 16 14.89 3.87 8.29
C ASP A 16 15.41 2.42 8.43
N LYS A 17 15.43 1.66 7.33
CA LYS A 17 15.76 0.23 7.33
C LYS A 17 17.13 -0.02 6.71
N GLU A 18 18.15 -0.08 7.55
CA GLU A 18 19.52 -0.37 7.13
C GLU A 18 19.77 -1.89 7.00
N LEU A 19 20.52 -2.28 5.97
CA LEU A 19 21.00 -3.64 5.78
C LEU A 19 22.54 -3.63 5.77
N PRO A 20 23.22 -4.09 6.84
CA PRO A 20 24.67 -3.98 6.97
C PRO A 20 25.50 -4.65 5.86
N TYR A 21 24.91 -5.58 5.10
CA TYR A 21 25.56 -6.32 4.01
C TYR A 21 25.29 -5.74 2.62
N LEU A 22 24.45 -4.71 2.53
CA LEU A 22 24.16 -3.99 1.29
C LEU A 22 24.74 -2.59 1.42
N ASP A 23 25.67 -2.26 0.53
CA ASP A 23 26.30 -0.95 0.52
C ASP A 23 25.31 0.09 -0.04
N PHE A 24 24.77 0.90 0.85
CA PHE A 24 23.88 2.01 0.53
C PHE A 24 24.66 3.32 0.68
N PRO A 25 24.57 4.24 -0.31
CA PRO A 25 25.17 5.56 -0.13
C PRO A 25 24.52 6.28 1.05
N GLU A 26 25.32 6.99 1.84
CA GLU A 26 24.76 7.92 2.83
C GLU A 26 23.99 9.03 2.10
N GLU A 27 22.73 9.24 2.47
CA GLU A 27 21.87 10.26 1.91
C GLU A 27 21.45 11.26 2.98
N MET A 28 21.38 12.54 2.60
CA MET A 28 20.89 13.58 3.49
C MET A 28 19.42 13.37 3.90
N ASN A 29 18.62 12.76 3.00
CA ASN A 29 17.20 12.47 3.24
C ASN A 29 16.87 11.05 2.75
N PRO A 30 17.19 10.00 3.52
CA PRO A 30 17.01 8.60 3.10
C PRO A 30 15.57 8.27 2.68
N PHE A 31 14.57 8.88 3.33
CA PHE A 31 13.16 8.70 2.95
C PHE A 31 12.82 9.26 1.56
N LEU A 32 13.57 10.23 1.02
CA LEU A 32 13.35 10.77 -0.32
C LEU A 32 14.28 10.15 -1.38
N GLY A 33 15.14 9.23 -0.96
CA GLY A 33 16.30 8.80 -1.72
C GLY A 33 16.20 7.43 -2.37
N TYR A 34 17.33 6.74 -2.37
CA TYR A 34 17.58 5.46 -3.03
C TYR A 34 17.06 4.29 -2.19
N ARG A 35 15.75 4.02 -2.31
CA ARG A 35 15.08 2.96 -1.54
C ARG A 35 14.13 2.10 -2.38
N ALA A 36 13.85 0.91 -1.86
CA ALA A 36 12.79 0.01 -2.31
C ALA A 36 12.86 -0.31 -3.82
N ILE A 37 11.81 -0.02 -4.60
CA ILE A 37 11.77 -0.37 -6.03
C ILE A 37 12.90 0.29 -6.83
N ARG A 38 13.37 1.47 -6.42
CA ARG A 38 14.46 2.18 -7.11
C ARG A 38 15.77 1.39 -7.05
N VAL A 39 16.04 0.79 -5.89
CA VAL A 39 17.17 -0.13 -5.69
C VAL A 39 16.97 -1.37 -6.54
N CYS A 40 15.77 -1.94 -6.51
CA CYS A 40 15.44 -3.17 -7.22
C CYS A 40 15.59 -3.01 -8.75
N LEU A 41 15.20 -1.87 -9.32
CA LEU A 41 15.31 -1.61 -10.75
C LEU A 41 16.75 -1.40 -11.23
N GLU A 42 17.65 -0.94 -10.37
CA GLU A 42 19.08 -0.79 -10.69
C GLU A 42 19.88 -2.08 -10.40
N ARG A 43 19.45 -2.87 -9.41
CA ARG A 43 20.18 -4.03 -8.89
C ARG A 43 19.46 -5.34 -9.22
N ASP A 44 19.65 -5.80 -10.45
CA ASP A 44 19.12 -7.10 -10.92
C ASP A 44 19.61 -8.28 -10.05
N ASP A 45 20.82 -8.18 -9.49
CA ASP A 45 21.40 -9.17 -8.57
C ASP A 45 20.63 -9.32 -7.25
N ILE A 46 19.79 -8.34 -6.91
CA ILE A 46 18.89 -8.37 -5.74
C ILE A 46 17.47 -8.70 -6.18
N PHE A 47 16.98 -8.03 -7.22
CA PHE A 47 15.57 -8.09 -7.58
C PHE A 47 15.20 -9.41 -8.27
N LYS A 48 15.98 -9.87 -9.25
CA LYS A 48 15.67 -11.11 -9.97
C LYS A 48 15.66 -12.34 -9.07
N PRO A 49 16.60 -12.55 -8.13
CA PRO A 49 16.50 -13.65 -7.19
C PRO A 49 15.19 -13.65 -6.38
N GLN A 50 14.75 -12.48 -5.92
CA GLN A 50 13.48 -12.36 -5.20
C GLN A 50 12.29 -12.70 -6.10
N LEU A 51 12.20 -12.10 -7.30
CA LEU A 51 11.11 -12.37 -8.25
C LEU A 51 11.02 -13.84 -8.64
N ARG A 52 12.17 -14.46 -8.98
CA ARG A 52 12.24 -15.88 -9.32
C ARG A 52 11.80 -16.77 -8.15
N ALA A 53 12.17 -16.43 -6.92
CA ALA A 53 11.73 -17.16 -5.75
C ALA A 53 10.21 -17.05 -5.54
N LEU A 54 9.64 -15.86 -5.70
CA LEU A 54 8.21 -15.62 -5.57
C LEU A 54 7.39 -16.34 -6.65
N LEU A 55 7.82 -16.27 -7.91
CA LEU A 55 7.20 -16.96 -9.04
C LEU A 55 7.15 -18.48 -8.84
N ARG A 56 8.25 -19.08 -8.36
CA ARG A 56 8.32 -20.51 -8.02
C ARG A 56 7.46 -20.86 -6.80
N ALA A 57 7.43 -19.99 -5.79
CA ALA A 57 6.60 -20.18 -4.60
C ALA A 57 5.09 -20.07 -4.93
N GLY A 58 4.73 -19.27 -5.94
CA GLY A 58 3.36 -19.05 -6.38
C GLY A 58 2.65 -20.30 -6.92
N VAL A 59 3.38 -21.36 -7.24
CA VAL A 59 2.80 -22.67 -7.63
C VAL A 59 2.09 -23.35 -6.45
N TYR A 60 2.50 -23.04 -5.22
CA TYR A 60 2.05 -23.74 -4.01
C TYR A 60 0.87 -23.06 -3.29
N GLY A 61 0.36 -21.94 -3.81
CA GLY A 61 -0.79 -21.24 -3.23
C GLY A 61 -1.08 -19.90 -3.88
N ASN A 62 -2.08 -19.19 -3.34
CA ASN A 62 -2.53 -17.88 -3.83
C ASN A 62 -1.57 -16.76 -3.41
N LEU A 63 -0.38 -16.74 -3.99
CA LEU A 63 0.64 -15.71 -3.78
C LEU A 63 0.38 -14.54 -4.75
N LYS A 64 0.50 -13.31 -4.24
CA LYS A 64 0.49 -12.09 -5.05
C LYS A 64 1.78 -11.31 -4.81
N ILE A 65 2.29 -10.62 -5.82
CA ILE A 65 3.50 -9.78 -5.69
C ILE A 65 3.07 -8.33 -5.63
N MET A 66 3.66 -7.54 -4.73
CA MET A 66 3.36 -6.11 -4.61
C MET A 66 4.63 -5.26 -4.61
N PHE A 67 4.66 -4.24 -5.46
CA PHE A 67 5.80 -3.32 -5.56
C PHE A 67 5.66 -2.09 -4.63
N PRO A 68 6.66 -1.80 -3.78
CA PRO A 68 6.74 -0.59 -2.96
C PRO A 68 7.18 0.64 -3.76
N MET A 69 6.94 1.84 -3.22
CA MET A 69 7.55 3.13 -3.60
C MET A 69 7.43 3.51 -5.08
N ILE A 70 6.45 2.97 -5.79
CA ILE A 70 6.14 3.36 -7.17
C ILE A 70 5.63 4.81 -7.15
N SER A 71 6.25 5.67 -7.95
CA SER A 71 5.88 7.08 -8.09
C SER A 71 5.46 7.46 -9.50
N SER A 72 5.75 6.60 -10.49
CA SER A 72 5.46 6.82 -11.91
C SER A 72 5.06 5.53 -12.62
N LEU A 73 4.35 5.67 -13.75
CA LEU A 73 4.00 4.54 -14.61
C LEU A 73 5.25 3.84 -15.18
N ASN A 74 6.31 4.59 -15.49
CA ASN A 74 7.55 4.01 -16.03
C ASN A 74 8.21 3.05 -15.04
N GLU A 75 8.24 3.39 -13.74
CA GLU A 75 8.76 2.49 -12.70
C GLU A 75 7.94 1.21 -12.60
N LEU A 76 6.60 1.31 -12.70
CA LEU A 76 5.72 0.14 -12.68
C LEU A 76 5.94 -0.76 -13.90
N LEU A 77 5.99 -0.18 -15.09
CA LEU A 77 6.22 -0.94 -16.32
C LEU A 77 7.59 -1.62 -16.32
N ALA A 78 8.64 -0.93 -15.86
CA ALA A 78 9.97 -1.53 -15.70
C ALA A 78 9.97 -2.67 -14.68
N ALA A 79 9.23 -2.56 -13.58
CA ALA A 79 9.08 -3.64 -12.60
C ALA A 79 8.37 -4.86 -13.19
N LYS A 80 7.30 -4.65 -13.97
CA LYS A 80 6.59 -5.71 -14.69
C LYS A 80 7.50 -6.39 -15.73
N GLU A 81 8.31 -5.61 -16.46
CA GLU A 81 9.30 -6.16 -17.40
C GLU A 81 10.30 -7.09 -16.69
N LYS A 82 10.78 -6.72 -15.49
CA LYS A 82 11.64 -7.60 -14.68
C LYS A 82 10.96 -8.89 -14.25
N VAL A 83 9.64 -8.88 -14.03
CA VAL A 83 8.87 -10.11 -13.77
C VAL A 83 8.84 -11.00 -15.01
N GLU A 84 8.57 -10.44 -16.19
CA GLU A 84 8.55 -11.19 -17.44
C GLU A 84 9.92 -11.76 -17.82
N GLU A 85 11.01 -11.00 -17.59
CA GLU A 85 12.38 -11.52 -17.71
C GLU A 85 12.61 -12.72 -16.77
N ALA A 86 12.21 -12.61 -15.50
CA ALA A 86 12.35 -13.70 -14.54
C ALA A 86 11.53 -14.95 -14.92
N LYS A 87 10.31 -14.78 -15.45
CA LYS A 87 9.49 -15.88 -16.00
C LYS A 87 10.21 -16.56 -17.17
N ALA A 88 10.74 -15.78 -18.11
CA ALA A 88 11.44 -16.29 -19.27
C ALA A 88 12.69 -17.10 -18.90
N GLU A 89 13.46 -16.65 -17.90
CA GLU A 89 14.62 -17.39 -17.39
C GLU A 89 14.21 -18.71 -16.72
N LEU A 90 13.18 -18.69 -15.86
CA LEU A 90 12.67 -19.91 -15.22
C LEU A 90 12.17 -20.93 -16.24
N LYS A 91 11.49 -20.45 -17.29
CA LYS A 91 11.04 -21.26 -18.42
C LYS A 91 12.21 -21.88 -19.18
N ALA A 92 13.26 -21.12 -19.47
CA ALA A 92 14.46 -21.61 -20.13
C ALA A 92 15.20 -22.68 -19.32
N GLU A 93 15.15 -22.58 -17.99
CA GLU A 93 15.71 -23.57 -17.05
C GLU A 93 14.80 -24.79 -16.84
N GLY A 94 13.56 -24.78 -17.38
CA GLY A 94 12.58 -25.86 -17.18
C GLY A 94 12.07 -25.95 -15.73
N LEU A 95 12.10 -24.85 -14.99
CA LEU A 95 11.58 -24.77 -13.63
C LEU A 95 10.09 -24.42 -13.65
N GLU A 96 9.32 -25.03 -12.77
CA GLU A 96 7.90 -24.72 -12.59
C GLU A 96 7.72 -23.36 -11.87
N TYR A 97 6.79 -22.55 -12.36
CA TYR A 97 6.44 -21.24 -11.81
C TYR A 97 4.98 -20.88 -12.12
N ASN A 98 4.42 -19.92 -11.39
CA ASN A 98 3.09 -19.40 -11.66
C ASN A 98 3.14 -18.33 -12.77
N GLU A 99 2.54 -18.63 -13.93
CA GLU A 99 2.47 -17.72 -15.08
C GLU A 99 1.49 -16.56 -14.86
N ASP A 100 0.39 -16.84 -14.15
CA ASP A 100 -0.76 -15.95 -13.93
C ASP A 100 -0.73 -15.33 -12.52
N ILE A 101 0.45 -14.97 -12.04
CA ILE A 101 0.60 -14.38 -10.71
C ILE A 101 0.11 -12.93 -10.70
N ASP A 102 -0.79 -12.61 -9.76
CA ASP A 102 -1.27 -11.24 -9.61
C ASP A 102 -0.15 -10.30 -9.17
N LEU A 103 -0.04 -9.17 -9.87
CA LEU A 103 0.88 -8.08 -9.61
C LEU A 103 0.10 -6.86 -9.13
N GLY A 104 0.41 -6.40 -7.93
CA GLY A 104 -0.12 -5.18 -7.36
C GLY A 104 0.97 -4.16 -7.07
N MET A 105 0.56 -3.01 -6.57
CA MET A 105 1.49 -2.00 -6.08
C MET A 105 0.98 -1.32 -4.82
N MET A 106 1.91 -0.81 -4.03
CA MET A 106 1.55 0.06 -2.93
C MET A 106 1.30 1.49 -3.42
N ILE A 107 0.20 2.06 -2.96
CA ILE A 107 -0.10 3.47 -3.12
C ILE A 107 0.34 4.19 -1.85
N GLU A 108 1.58 4.67 -1.88
CA GLU A 108 2.21 5.33 -0.74
C GLU A 108 2.94 6.63 -1.11
N ILE A 109 2.97 6.97 -2.39
CA ILE A 109 3.52 8.24 -2.90
C ILE A 109 2.37 9.11 -3.41
N PRO A 110 2.27 10.39 -3.01
CA PRO A 110 1.21 11.28 -3.50
C PRO A 110 1.16 11.39 -5.03
N ALA A 111 2.34 11.35 -5.70
CA ALA A 111 2.42 11.32 -7.15
C ALA A 111 1.68 10.12 -7.77
N ALA A 112 1.77 8.92 -7.17
CA ALA A 112 1.05 7.74 -7.62
C ALA A 112 -0.46 7.92 -7.50
N VAL A 113 -0.94 8.55 -6.41
CA VAL A 113 -2.38 8.86 -6.24
C VAL A 113 -2.87 9.80 -7.34
N MET A 114 -2.04 10.74 -7.79
CA MET A 114 -2.42 11.69 -8.85
C MET A 114 -2.66 11.01 -10.19
N ILE A 115 -1.90 9.96 -10.51
CA ILE A 115 -2.00 9.17 -11.75
C ILE A 115 -2.58 7.77 -11.52
N ALA A 116 -3.33 7.58 -10.43
CA ALA A 116 -3.84 6.26 -10.04
C ALA A 116 -4.69 5.60 -11.13
N ASP A 117 -5.40 6.38 -11.96
CA ASP A 117 -6.18 5.88 -13.11
C ASP A 117 -5.28 5.22 -14.17
N LYS A 118 -4.06 5.73 -14.37
CA LYS A 118 -3.09 5.14 -15.31
C LYS A 118 -2.34 3.95 -14.73
N LEU A 119 -2.21 3.91 -13.42
CA LEU A 119 -1.58 2.79 -12.73
C LEU A 119 -2.54 1.61 -12.58
N ALA A 120 -3.84 1.90 -12.34
CA ALA A 120 -4.86 0.88 -12.09
C ALA A 120 -5.08 -0.03 -13.31
N SER A 121 -4.99 0.52 -14.53
CA SER A 121 -5.07 -0.27 -15.77
C SER A 121 -3.91 -1.24 -15.98
N GLU A 122 -2.89 -1.21 -15.13
CA GLU A 122 -1.64 -1.97 -15.28
C GLU A 122 -1.37 -2.97 -14.15
N VAL A 123 -2.21 -3.03 -13.12
CA VAL A 123 -2.05 -3.93 -11.97
C VAL A 123 -3.35 -4.61 -11.62
N ASP A 124 -3.29 -5.70 -10.87
CA ASP A 124 -4.46 -6.46 -10.43
C ASP A 124 -5.08 -5.92 -9.14
N PHE A 125 -4.31 -5.12 -8.38
CA PHE A 125 -4.77 -4.51 -7.12
C PHE A 125 -3.87 -3.36 -6.65
N PHE A 126 -4.41 -2.54 -5.76
CA PHE A 126 -3.64 -1.60 -4.95
C PHE A 126 -3.62 -2.01 -3.48
N SER A 127 -2.57 -1.59 -2.78
CA SER A 127 -2.58 -1.53 -1.31
C SER A 127 -2.11 -0.16 -0.83
N ILE A 128 -2.92 0.55 -0.05
CA ILE A 128 -2.55 1.86 0.47
C ILE A 128 -1.55 1.67 1.62
N GLY A 129 -0.33 2.18 1.44
CA GLY A 129 0.71 2.22 2.47
C GLY A 129 0.61 3.51 3.27
N THR A 130 -0.24 3.54 4.31
CA THR A 130 -0.61 4.82 4.95
C THR A 130 0.56 5.51 5.65
N ASN A 131 1.54 4.78 6.16
CA ASN A 131 2.63 5.38 6.92
C ASN A 131 3.49 6.30 6.04
N ASP A 132 3.88 5.81 4.86
CA ASP A 132 4.64 6.58 3.87
C ASP A 132 3.72 7.59 3.15
N LEU A 133 2.46 7.25 2.86
CA LEU A 133 1.50 8.19 2.25
C LEU A 133 1.29 9.44 3.11
N ILE A 134 1.06 9.27 4.42
CA ILE A 134 0.92 10.38 5.36
C ILE A 134 2.21 11.21 5.34
N GLN A 135 3.36 10.56 5.56
CA GLN A 135 4.67 11.21 5.64
C GLN A 135 4.95 12.10 4.43
N TYR A 136 4.77 11.60 3.20
CA TYR A 136 5.02 12.37 1.99
C TYR A 136 3.93 13.40 1.68
N THR A 137 2.69 13.17 2.11
CA THR A 137 1.59 14.13 1.91
C THR A 137 1.74 15.34 2.82
N VAL A 138 2.07 15.12 4.11
CA VAL A 138 2.20 16.20 5.10
C VAL A 138 3.63 16.70 5.27
N ALA A 139 4.60 16.08 4.60
CA ALA A 139 6.04 16.36 4.70
C ALA A 139 6.58 16.25 6.15
N VAL A 140 6.19 15.19 6.84
CA VAL A 140 6.57 14.93 8.25
C VAL A 140 7.22 13.56 8.35
N ASP A 141 8.49 13.55 8.76
CA ASP A 141 9.19 12.32 9.12
C ASP A 141 8.59 11.72 10.40
N ARG A 142 8.08 10.49 10.31
CA ARG A 142 7.48 9.77 11.45
C ARG A 142 8.48 9.49 12.59
N MET A 143 9.78 9.47 12.30
CA MET A 143 10.84 9.25 13.28
C MET A 143 11.23 10.55 14.01
N ASN A 144 10.75 11.71 13.54
CA ASN A 144 11.07 12.99 14.15
C ASN A 144 10.12 13.29 15.32
N GLU A 145 10.57 12.99 16.53
CA GLU A 145 9.80 13.16 17.78
C GLU A 145 9.22 14.58 17.96
N ARG A 146 9.84 15.62 17.38
CA ARG A 146 9.36 17.01 17.53
C ARG A 146 8.09 17.30 16.74
N ILE A 147 7.84 16.55 15.67
CA ILE A 147 6.74 16.78 14.74
C ILE A 147 5.90 15.52 14.49
N ALA A 148 6.19 14.42 15.21
CA ALA A 148 5.49 13.14 15.07
C ALA A 148 3.97 13.27 15.23
N GLU A 149 3.46 14.19 16.04
CA GLU A 149 2.01 14.44 16.19
C GLU A 149 1.34 14.92 14.89
N MET A 150 2.10 15.51 13.97
CA MET A 150 1.61 15.93 12.65
C MET A 150 1.50 14.76 11.67
N HIS A 151 2.17 13.63 11.94
CA HIS A 151 1.99 12.38 11.21
C HIS A 151 0.71 11.72 11.70
N THR A 152 -0.39 11.98 11.00
CA THR A 152 -1.73 11.59 11.43
C THR A 152 -2.58 11.11 10.25
N PRO A 153 -3.27 9.96 10.37
CA PRO A 153 -4.15 9.47 9.31
C PRO A 153 -5.41 10.32 9.15
N TYR A 154 -5.74 11.14 10.16
CA TYR A 154 -6.93 11.98 10.20
C TYR A 154 -6.80 13.28 9.38
N HIS A 155 -5.68 13.49 8.69
CA HIS A 155 -5.46 14.68 7.89
C HIS A 155 -6.38 14.69 6.65
N PRO A 156 -7.19 15.75 6.41
CA PRO A 156 -8.16 15.78 5.31
C PRO A 156 -7.56 15.50 3.93
N ALA A 157 -6.34 15.98 3.66
CA ALA A 157 -5.64 15.68 2.42
C ALA A 157 -5.36 14.17 2.26
N VAL A 158 -4.92 13.48 3.32
CA VAL A 158 -4.65 12.03 3.28
C VAL A 158 -5.93 11.25 3.04
N LEU A 159 -7.03 11.62 3.71
CA LEU A 159 -8.34 10.99 3.53
C LEU A 159 -8.88 11.15 2.10
N ARG A 160 -8.68 12.33 1.50
CA ARG A 160 -9.01 12.57 0.09
C ARG A 160 -8.14 11.74 -0.86
N LEU A 161 -6.86 11.58 -0.56
CA LEU A 161 -5.96 10.73 -1.36
C LEU A 161 -6.38 9.24 -1.27
N ILE A 162 -6.77 8.77 -0.09
CA ILE A 162 -7.34 7.43 0.09
C ILE A 162 -8.58 7.26 -0.80
N LYS A 163 -9.55 8.20 -0.71
CA LYS A 163 -10.77 8.12 -1.51
C LYS A 163 -10.49 8.13 -3.01
N LYS A 164 -9.63 9.04 -3.49
CA LYS A 164 -9.24 9.13 -4.90
C LYS A 164 -8.59 7.84 -5.40
N THR A 165 -7.78 7.19 -4.56
CA THR A 165 -7.14 5.91 -4.89
C THR A 165 -8.17 4.80 -5.08
N ILE A 166 -9.11 4.69 -4.14
CA ILE A 166 -10.18 3.69 -4.19
C ILE A 166 -11.06 3.90 -5.43
N GLU A 167 -11.47 5.14 -5.71
CA GLU A 167 -12.29 5.46 -6.87
C GLU A 167 -11.58 5.16 -8.20
N ALA A 168 -10.28 5.45 -8.30
CA ALA A 168 -9.51 5.16 -9.50
C ALA A 168 -9.34 3.65 -9.76
N ALA A 169 -9.13 2.88 -8.70
CA ALA A 169 -9.05 1.42 -8.77
C ALA A 169 -10.37 0.77 -9.17
N HIS A 170 -11.46 1.15 -8.49
CA HIS A 170 -12.79 0.62 -8.79
C HIS A 170 -13.29 0.99 -10.18
N ALA A 171 -12.83 2.12 -10.75
CA ALA A 171 -13.13 2.48 -12.13
C ALA A 171 -12.49 1.54 -13.17
N GLU A 172 -11.42 0.82 -12.79
CA GLU A 172 -10.74 -0.19 -13.61
C GLU A 172 -11.02 -1.63 -13.10
N ASP A 173 -12.06 -1.81 -12.27
CA ASP A 173 -12.50 -3.09 -11.70
C ASP A 173 -11.43 -3.84 -10.87
N ILE A 174 -10.46 -3.12 -10.28
CA ILE A 174 -9.46 -3.70 -9.37
C ILE A 174 -9.78 -3.36 -7.91
N TRP A 175 -9.38 -4.23 -6.99
CA TRP A 175 -9.63 -4.05 -5.56
C TRP A 175 -8.51 -3.26 -4.86
N VAL A 176 -8.84 -2.63 -3.75
CA VAL A 176 -7.92 -1.83 -2.93
C VAL A 176 -7.86 -2.34 -1.50
N GLY A 177 -6.68 -2.79 -1.11
CA GLY A 177 -6.33 -3.03 0.27
C GLY A 177 -5.72 -1.81 0.96
N MET A 178 -5.58 -1.89 2.27
CA MET A 178 -4.77 -0.97 3.05
C MET A 178 -3.88 -1.77 3.99
N CYS A 179 -2.57 -1.54 3.89
CA CYS A 179 -1.59 -2.05 4.82
C CYS A 179 -0.96 -0.89 5.59
N GLY A 180 -1.04 -0.94 6.92
CA GLY A 180 -0.53 0.13 7.76
C GLY A 180 -1.37 0.29 9.01
N GLU A 181 -0.93 1.16 9.91
CA GLU A 181 -1.57 1.33 11.22
C GLU A 181 -2.98 1.90 11.09
N ALA A 182 -3.24 2.70 10.06
CA ALA A 182 -4.56 3.29 9.80
C ALA A 182 -5.65 2.24 9.51
N ALA A 183 -5.30 1.08 8.93
CA ALA A 183 -6.26 -0.01 8.72
C ALA A 183 -6.76 -0.62 10.04
N GLY A 184 -5.97 -0.47 11.12
CA GLY A 184 -6.32 -0.88 12.48
C GLY A 184 -6.79 0.27 13.37
N GLU A 185 -6.98 1.49 12.83
CA GLU A 185 -7.42 2.64 13.61
C GLU A 185 -8.95 2.67 13.74
N GLU A 186 -9.41 2.38 14.95
CA GLU A 186 -10.82 2.14 15.28
C GLU A 186 -11.74 3.29 14.92
N LEU A 187 -11.30 4.53 15.17
CA LEU A 187 -12.09 5.71 14.85
C LEU A 187 -12.24 5.93 13.35
N LEU A 188 -11.29 5.43 12.55
CA LEU A 188 -11.26 5.66 11.11
C LEU A 188 -12.02 4.59 10.30
N LEU A 189 -12.30 3.44 10.91
CA LEU A 189 -13.01 2.33 10.25
C LEU A 189 -14.31 2.71 9.52
N PRO A 190 -15.25 3.49 10.09
CA PRO A 190 -16.47 3.84 9.36
C PRO A 190 -16.18 4.71 8.13
N PHE A 191 -15.16 5.57 8.20
CA PHE A 191 -14.72 6.33 7.03
C PHE A 191 -14.15 5.39 5.95
N LEU A 192 -13.25 4.46 6.32
CA LEU A 192 -12.60 3.53 5.38
C LEU A 192 -13.62 2.59 4.71
N LEU A 193 -14.56 2.06 5.50
CA LEU A 193 -15.66 1.23 4.99
C LEU A 193 -16.52 2.01 3.99
N GLY A 194 -16.92 3.24 4.34
CA GLY A 194 -17.74 4.08 3.48
C GLY A 194 -17.00 4.66 2.27
N ALA A 195 -15.68 4.78 2.35
CA ALA A 195 -14.85 5.18 1.22
C ALA A 195 -14.82 4.11 0.14
N GLY A 196 -15.08 2.84 0.51
CA GLY A 196 -15.09 1.67 -0.37
C GLY A 196 -13.83 0.81 -0.25
N LEU A 197 -13.14 0.79 0.90
CA LEU A 197 -11.95 -0.05 1.05
C LEU A 197 -12.33 -1.55 1.06
N ASP A 198 -11.66 -2.36 0.25
CA ASP A 198 -12.00 -3.78 0.04
C ASP A 198 -11.30 -4.72 1.03
N GLU A 199 -10.02 -4.44 1.35
CA GLU A 199 -9.21 -5.27 2.25
C GLU A 199 -8.57 -4.43 3.37
N PHE A 200 -8.74 -4.89 4.62
CA PHE A 200 -8.11 -4.32 5.81
C PHE A 200 -6.99 -5.24 6.32
N SER A 201 -5.73 -4.83 6.11
CA SER A 201 -4.56 -5.61 6.52
C SER A 201 -3.89 -4.99 7.76
N MET A 202 -3.80 -5.76 8.84
CA MET A 202 -3.37 -5.29 10.17
C MET A 202 -2.68 -6.38 10.98
N SER A 203 -2.16 -6.01 12.15
CA SER A 203 -1.64 -6.97 13.12
C SER A 203 -2.71 -7.98 13.54
N ALA A 204 -2.35 -9.26 13.63
CA ALA A 204 -3.28 -10.35 13.90
C ALA A 204 -4.10 -10.15 15.19
N VAL A 205 -3.52 -9.50 16.20
CA VAL A 205 -4.19 -9.20 17.48
C VAL A 205 -5.34 -8.21 17.35
N SER A 206 -5.32 -7.36 16.32
CA SER A 206 -6.34 -6.33 16.08
C SER A 206 -7.54 -6.86 15.30
N ILE A 207 -7.38 -7.97 14.54
CA ILE A 207 -8.39 -8.45 13.59
C ILE A 207 -9.77 -8.65 14.23
N LEU A 208 -9.85 -9.30 15.41
CA LEU A 208 -11.13 -9.57 16.06
C LEU A 208 -11.82 -8.28 16.51
N LYS A 209 -11.06 -7.33 17.05
CA LYS A 209 -11.58 -6.04 17.52
C LYS A 209 -12.10 -5.20 16.35
N ILE A 210 -11.32 -5.09 15.28
CA ILE A 210 -11.71 -4.33 14.09
C ILE A 210 -12.92 -4.97 13.41
N LYS A 211 -12.96 -6.31 13.33
CA LYS A 211 -14.12 -7.03 12.81
C LYS A 211 -15.38 -6.75 13.63
N GLU A 212 -15.31 -6.77 14.95
CA GLU A 212 -16.44 -6.43 15.82
C GLU A 212 -16.96 -5.01 15.53
N ILE A 213 -16.07 -4.02 15.43
CA ILE A 213 -16.47 -2.63 15.16
C ILE A 213 -17.14 -2.52 13.79
N LEU A 214 -16.55 -3.10 12.74
CA LEU A 214 -17.12 -3.06 11.39
C LEU A 214 -18.53 -3.65 11.34
N THR A 215 -18.84 -4.69 12.13
CA THR A 215 -20.20 -5.28 12.16
C THR A 215 -21.27 -4.35 12.75
N LYS A 216 -20.89 -3.26 13.42
CA LYS A 216 -21.83 -2.26 13.97
C LYS A 216 -22.28 -1.22 12.94
N TRP A 217 -21.66 -1.23 11.75
CA TRP A 217 -21.93 -0.26 10.69
C TRP A 217 -22.60 -0.95 9.51
N THR A 218 -23.67 -0.35 9.01
CA THR A 218 -24.15 -0.66 7.66
C THR A 218 -23.33 0.11 6.64
N LEU A 219 -23.23 -0.42 5.41
CA LEU A 219 -22.50 0.27 4.34
C LEU A 219 -23.08 1.67 4.07
N ALA A 220 -24.42 1.80 4.04
CA ALA A 220 -25.08 3.09 3.84
C ALA A 220 -24.73 4.12 4.93
N GLU A 221 -24.68 3.72 6.21
CA GLU A 221 -24.23 4.62 7.28
C GLU A 221 -22.77 5.03 7.09
N ALA A 222 -21.91 4.07 6.76
CA ALA A 222 -20.48 4.32 6.55
C ALA A 222 -20.24 5.28 5.37
N GLU A 223 -20.98 5.13 4.26
CA GLU A 223 -20.93 6.03 3.11
C GLU A 223 -21.27 7.48 3.49
N GLU A 224 -22.30 7.70 4.33
CA GLU A 224 -22.63 9.03 4.85
C GLU A 224 -21.51 9.59 5.72
N VAL A 225 -20.91 8.76 6.58
CA VAL A 225 -19.72 9.16 7.37
C VAL A 225 -18.57 9.58 6.45
N SER A 226 -18.33 8.82 5.37
CA SER A 226 -17.27 9.13 4.42
C SER A 226 -17.49 10.48 3.73
N LYS A 227 -18.71 10.75 3.27
CA LYS A 227 -19.09 12.04 2.64
C LYS A 227 -18.88 13.21 3.60
N GLU A 228 -19.34 13.09 4.84
CA GLU A 228 -19.18 14.13 5.85
C GLU A 228 -17.69 14.39 6.16
N VAL A 229 -16.91 13.33 6.42
CA VAL A 229 -15.47 13.44 6.73
C VAL A 229 -14.69 14.13 5.60
N LEU A 230 -15.01 13.86 4.34
CA LEU A 230 -14.33 14.47 3.19
C LEU A 230 -14.59 15.98 3.04
N ASN A 231 -15.66 16.49 3.67
CA ASN A 231 -16.00 17.92 3.69
C ASN A 231 -15.34 18.71 4.83
N LEU A 232 -14.71 18.04 5.79
CA LEU A 232 -14.06 18.69 6.94
C LEU A 232 -12.68 19.27 6.55
N GLY A 233 -12.30 20.37 7.20
CA GLY A 233 -11.12 21.16 6.84
C GLY A 233 -9.90 20.89 7.72
N THR A 234 -10.07 20.31 8.90
CA THR A 234 -9.00 20.11 9.88
C THR A 234 -8.99 18.73 10.53
N VAL A 235 -7.83 18.33 11.05
CA VAL A 235 -7.67 17.08 11.83
C VAL A 235 -8.60 17.05 13.04
N SER A 236 -8.76 18.18 13.74
CA SER A 236 -9.62 18.27 14.92
C SER A 236 -11.09 18.05 14.56
N GLU A 237 -11.58 18.71 13.50
CA GLU A 237 -12.96 18.52 13.03
C GLU A 237 -13.23 17.05 12.68
N VAL A 238 -12.30 16.39 11.97
CA VAL A 238 -12.40 14.96 11.63
C VAL A 238 -12.49 14.10 12.89
N LYS A 239 -11.56 14.30 13.84
CA LYS A 239 -11.55 13.52 15.09
C LYS A 239 -12.79 13.76 15.94
N ASP A 240 -13.26 15.00 16.05
CA ASP A 240 -14.44 15.37 16.83
C ASP A 240 -15.71 14.74 16.23
N TYR A 241 -15.84 14.79 14.90
CA TYR A 241 -16.94 14.15 14.20
C TYR A 241 -16.95 12.64 14.43
N LEU A 242 -15.82 11.95 14.19
CA LEU A 242 -15.71 10.50 14.36
C LEU A 242 -15.95 10.06 15.81
N ASN A 243 -15.46 10.84 16.79
CA ASN A 243 -15.73 10.56 18.20
C ASN A 243 -17.20 10.72 18.59
N LYS A 244 -17.93 11.64 17.96
CA LYS A 244 -19.34 11.88 18.22
C LYS A 244 -20.22 10.72 17.74
N ILE A 245 -19.82 10.06 16.65
CA ILE A 245 -20.63 9.03 15.99
C ILE A 245 -20.19 7.59 16.29
N LYS A 246 -19.11 7.39 17.06
CA LYS A 246 -18.56 6.06 17.35
C LYS A 246 -19.60 5.14 18.02
N LYS A 247 -19.54 3.84 17.68
CA LYS A 247 -20.46 2.79 18.14
C LYS A 247 -19.76 1.70 18.96
#